data_AF-A0A519RMJ0-F1
#
_entry.id   AF-A0A519RMJ0-F1
#
_cell.length_a   1.000
_cell.length_b   1.000
_cell.length_c   1.000
_cell.angle_alpha   90.00
_cell.angle_beta   90.00
_cell.angle_gamma   90.00
#
_symmetry.space_group_name_H-M   'P 1'
#
loop_
_entity.id
_entity.type
_entity.pdbx_description
1 polymer ?
#
loop_
_entity_poly.entity_id
_entity_poly.type
_entity_poly.pdbx_seq_one_letter_code
_entity_poly.pdbx_strand_id
1 'polypeptide(L)'
;MANAGIFGKVYFPRLVIPLSTVMSNIVKFGIQFLLLLAVMIWYGVKNNSFHFGFSWLLIPLLVLMMAGLGLGLGIIISSLTTKYRDFNVLIGFAVQLLMYATPVAYPLSFLKDKSYAAWVAWNPLSPIVEAFRYALFGTGTVDTAGLFYSAAFIVIVVLLGMLIFSKVERSFMDTV
;
A
#
# COMPACT_ATOMS: atom_id res chain seq x y z
N MET A 1 21.97 26.25 13.28
CA MET A 1 22.02 25.57 14.58
C MET A 1 21.18 26.34 15.59
N ALA A 2 19.87 26.11 15.57
CA ALA A 2 18.92 26.52 16.60
C ALA A 2 17.74 25.54 16.44
N ASN A 3 17.20 25.01 17.54
CA ASN A 3 16.19 23.92 17.61
C ASN A 3 16.73 22.50 17.88
N ALA A 4 17.95 22.34 18.40
CA ALA A 4 18.39 21.04 18.95
C ALA A 4 17.87 20.80 20.40
N GLY A 5 17.38 21.85 21.09
CA GLY A 5 16.99 21.80 22.51
C GLY A 5 15.55 21.36 22.80
N ILE A 6 14.68 21.25 21.79
CA ILE A 6 13.26 20.85 21.99
C ILE A 6 13.08 19.32 21.90
N PHE A 7 14.02 18.62 21.29
CA PHE A 7 13.97 17.15 21.14
C PHE A 7 14.32 16.37 22.41
N GLY A 8 14.61 17.05 23.54
CA GLY A 8 15.04 16.42 24.80
C GLY A 8 13.96 16.20 25.86
N LYS A 9 12.69 16.59 25.65
CA LYS A 9 11.64 16.47 26.68
C LYS A 9 10.31 15.86 26.24
N VAL A 10 10.16 15.51 24.96
CA VAL A 10 8.97 14.77 24.51
C VAL A 10 9.48 13.41 24.06
N TYR A 11 9.06 12.36 24.77
CA TYR A 11 9.20 10.99 24.28
C TYR A 11 8.50 10.96 22.91
N PHE A 12 9.26 11.04 21.81
CA PHE A 12 8.70 10.90 20.48
C PHE A 12 8.62 9.40 20.19
N PRO A 13 7.42 8.78 20.22
CA PRO A 13 7.31 7.38 19.89
C PRO A 13 7.77 7.23 18.44
N ARG A 14 8.80 6.42 18.21
CA ARG A 14 9.44 6.31 16.90
C ARG A 14 8.46 5.81 15.81
N LEU A 15 7.32 5.22 16.23
CA LEU A 15 6.16 4.88 15.39
C LEU A 15 5.55 6.07 14.63
N VAL A 16 5.72 7.29 15.11
CA VAL A 16 5.23 8.51 14.43
C VAL A 16 5.92 8.70 13.09
N ILE A 17 7.16 8.23 12.93
CA ILE A 17 7.92 8.40 11.68
C ILE A 17 7.30 7.57 10.54
N PRO A 18 7.13 6.24 10.64
CA PRO A 18 6.43 5.46 9.60
C PRO A 18 4.98 5.88 9.40
N LEU A 19 4.29 6.29 10.46
CA LEU A 19 2.90 6.75 10.32
C LEU A 19 2.82 8.07 9.55
N SER A 20 3.72 9.01 9.82
CA SER A 20 3.78 10.30 9.10
C SER A 20 4.11 10.11 7.62
N THR A 21 4.97 9.16 7.25
CA THR A 21 5.29 8.89 5.85
C THR A 21 4.09 8.29 5.12
N VAL A 22 3.37 7.35 5.75
CA VAL A 22 2.13 6.77 5.19
C VAL A 22 1.07 7.86 5.00
N MET A 23 0.85 8.72 5.99
CA MET A 23 -0.09 9.84 5.88
C MET A 23 0.29 10.80 4.74
N SER A 24 1.57 11.14 4.61
CA SER A 24 2.06 11.96 3.50
C SER A 24 1.79 11.31 2.15
N ASN A 25 1.98 9.99 2.05
CA ASN A 25 1.72 9.24 0.82
C ASN A 25 0.24 9.14 0.50
N ILE A 26 -0.65 9.04 1.50
CA ILE A 26 -2.10 9.09 1.29
C ILE A 26 -2.52 10.45 0.72
N VAL A 27 -1.95 11.56 1.21
CA VAL A 27 -2.21 12.90 0.66
C VAL A 27 -1.75 12.98 -0.80
N LYS A 28 -0.54 12.50 -1.11
CA LYS A 28 -0.04 12.44 -2.50
C LYS A 28 -0.95 11.60 -3.40
N PHE A 29 -1.38 10.43 -2.92
CA PHE A 29 -2.36 9.60 -3.61
C PHE A 29 -3.66 10.35 -3.85
N GLY A 30 -4.18 11.07 -2.86
CA GLY A 30 -5.38 11.88 -2.98
C GLY A 30 -5.28 12.93 -4.09
N ILE A 31 -4.14 13.63 -4.20
CA ILE A 31 -3.89 14.60 -5.28
C ILE A 31 -3.86 13.90 -6.65
N GLN A 32 -3.14 12.78 -6.77
CA GLN A 32 -3.09 11.99 -8.00
C GLN A 32 -4.47 11.43 -8.39
N PHE A 33 -5.23 11.01 -7.40
CA PHE A 33 -6.58 10.48 -7.56
C PHE A 33 -7.55 11.57 -8.02
N LEU A 34 -7.50 12.77 -7.44
CA LEU A 34 -8.30 13.91 -7.90
C LEU A 34 -7.99 14.28 -9.36
N LEU A 35 -6.72 14.25 -9.74
CA LEU A 35 -6.32 14.47 -11.13
C LEU A 35 -6.88 13.38 -12.06
N LEU A 36 -6.83 12.11 -11.64
CA LEU A 36 -7.45 11.01 -12.37
C LEU A 36 -8.96 11.23 -12.51
N LEU A 37 -9.66 11.62 -11.44
CA LEU A 37 -11.09 11.92 -11.47
C LEU A 37 -11.42 13.05 -12.44
N ALA A 38 -10.63 14.12 -12.46
CA ALA A 38 -10.82 15.22 -13.40
C ALA A 38 -10.71 14.76 -14.85
N VAL A 39 -9.71 13.93 -15.16
CA VAL A 39 -9.53 13.34 -16.50
C VAL A 39 -10.68 12.40 -16.84
N MET A 40 -11.10 11.54 -15.91
CA MET A 40 -12.23 10.64 -16.09
C MET A 40 -13.53 11.39 -16.36
N ILE A 41 -13.77 12.50 -15.65
CA ILE A 41 -14.95 13.35 -15.87
C ILE A 41 -14.89 13.95 -17.27
N TRP A 42 -13.73 14.50 -17.67
CA TRP A 42 -13.55 15.09 -19.00
C TRP A 42 -13.80 14.09 -20.14
N TYR A 43 -13.28 12.86 -20.01
CA TYR A 43 -13.55 11.78 -20.98
C TYR A 43 -15.00 11.27 -20.91
N GLY A 44 -15.56 11.15 -19.71
CA GLY A 44 -16.92 10.68 -19.48
C GLY A 44 -17.98 11.60 -20.07
N VAL A 45 -17.78 12.92 -19.99
CA VAL A 45 -18.66 13.93 -20.62
C VAL A 45 -18.63 13.80 -22.14
N LYS A 46 -17.48 13.42 -22.71
CA LYS A 46 -17.30 13.27 -24.16
C LYS A 46 -17.88 11.97 -24.73
N ASN A 47 -17.82 10.87 -23.99
CA ASN A 47 -18.21 9.54 -24.46
C ASN A 47 -19.52 9.00 -23.83
N ASN A 48 -20.19 9.79 -23.00
CA ASN A 48 -21.47 9.47 -22.33
C ASN A 48 -21.49 8.14 -21.55
N SER A 49 -20.31 7.64 -21.15
CA SER A 49 -20.11 6.38 -20.44
C SER A 49 -19.58 6.68 -19.03
N PHE A 50 -20.43 7.31 -18.21
CA PHE A 50 -20.14 7.53 -16.80
C PHE A 50 -20.58 6.32 -15.97
N HIS A 51 -19.61 5.55 -15.48
CA HIS A 51 -19.86 4.45 -14.56
C HIS A 51 -19.73 4.92 -13.10
N PHE A 52 -20.74 5.66 -12.61
CA PHE A 52 -20.94 5.85 -11.17
C PHE A 52 -21.77 4.70 -10.62
N GLY A 53 -21.09 3.68 -10.09
CA GLY A 53 -21.71 2.54 -9.42
C GLY A 53 -21.47 2.55 -7.91
N PHE A 54 -22.23 1.71 -7.18
CA PHE A 54 -22.04 1.49 -5.74
C PHE A 54 -20.61 1.02 -5.38
N SER A 55 -19.88 0.51 -6.37
CA SER A 55 -18.45 0.13 -6.28
C SER A 55 -17.52 1.26 -5.82
N TRP A 56 -17.88 2.54 -6.01
CA TRP A 56 -17.08 3.67 -5.55
C TRP A 56 -16.97 3.73 -4.01
N LEU A 57 -17.96 3.18 -3.30
CA LEU A 57 -17.93 3.07 -1.84
C LEU A 57 -16.82 2.14 -1.34
N LEU A 58 -16.27 1.27 -2.20
CA LEU A 58 -15.14 0.39 -1.88
C LEU A 58 -13.81 1.16 -1.87
N ILE A 59 -13.70 2.30 -2.55
CA ILE A 59 -12.43 3.03 -2.71
C ILE A 59 -11.81 3.40 -1.36
N PRO A 60 -12.53 3.99 -0.38
CA PRO A 60 -11.95 4.29 0.93
C PRO A 60 -11.43 3.04 1.66
N LEU A 61 -12.15 1.92 1.55
CA LEU A 61 -11.72 0.65 2.15
C LEU A 61 -10.44 0.14 1.50
N LEU A 62 -10.35 0.18 0.16
CA LEU A 62 -9.16 -0.24 -0.57
C LEU A 62 -7.95 0.64 -0.27
N VAL A 63 -8.14 1.96 -0.12
CA VAL A 63 -7.08 2.89 0.34
C VAL A 63 -6.59 2.50 1.73
N LEU A 64 -7.49 2.18 2.66
CA LEU A 64 -7.12 1.72 4.00
C LEU A 64 -6.33 0.41 3.97
N MET A 65 -6.73 -0.54 3.12
CA MET A 65 -6.00 -1.80 2.95
C MET A 65 -4.58 -1.56 2.39
N MET A 66 -4.44 -0.71 1.37
CA MET A 66 -3.12 -0.35 0.84
C MET A 66 -2.26 0.38 1.87
N ALA A 67 -2.85 1.31 2.63
CA ALA A 67 -2.16 2.03 3.70
C ALA A 67 -1.69 1.09 4.80
N GLY A 68 -2.52 0.13 5.21
CA GLY A 68 -2.16 -0.89 6.19
C GLY A 68 -1.02 -1.78 5.71
N LEU A 69 -1.09 -2.28 4.48
CA LEU A 69 -0.04 -3.11 3.90
C LEU A 69 1.29 -2.35 3.79
N GLY A 70 1.23 -1.11 3.27
CA GLY A 70 2.39 -0.24 3.13
C GLY A 70 3.01 0.14 4.48
N LEU A 71 2.19 0.37 5.50
CA LEU A 71 2.63 0.62 6.87
C LEU A 71 3.30 -0.62 7.46
N GLY A 72 2.66 -1.79 7.39
CA GLY A 72 3.18 -3.02 7.96
C GLY A 72 4.52 -3.42 7.33
N LEU A 73 4.58 -3.48 6.00
CA LEU A 73 5.83 -3.77 5.29
C LEU A 73 6.86 -2.66 5.49
N GLY A 74 6.45 -1.39 5.47
CA GLY A 74 7.34 -0.24 5.66
C GLY A 74 8.03 -0.26 7.03
N ILE A 75 7.31 -0.64 8.10
CA ILE A 75 7.88 -0.80 9.44
C ILE A 75 8.89 -1.96 9.46
N ILE A 76 8.53 -3.12 8.90
CA ILE A 76 9.43 -4.29 8.83
C ILE A 76 10.70 -3.91 8.07
N ILE A 77 10.56 -3.36 6.87
CA ILE A 77 11.68 -2.96 6.01
C ILE A 77 12.54 -1.91 6.71
N SER A 78 11.93 -0.87 7.29
CA SER A 78 12.65 0.17 8.03
C SER A 78 13.48 -0.42 9.17
N SER A 79 12.96 -1.44 9.86
CA SER A 79 13.73 -2.10 10.91
C SER A 79 14.94 -2.87 10.36
N LEU A 80 14.82 -3.52 9.19
CA LEU A 80 15.95 -4.19 8.53
C LEU A 80 16.99 -3.20 8.01
N THR A 81 16.55 -2.12 7.36
CA THR A 81 17.46 -1.16 6.71
C THR A 81 18.24 -0.31 7.70
N THR A 82 17.72 -0.11 8.92
CA THR A 82 18.49 0.53 10.01
C THR A 82 19.71 -0.28 10.43
N LYS A 83 19.63 -1.63 10.36
CA LYS A 83 20.73 -2.53 10.68
C LYS A 83 21.63 -2.80 9.47
N TYR A 84 21.07 -2.84 8.26
CA TYR A 84 21.78 -3.17 7.02
C TYR A 84 21.44 -2.17 5.92
N ARG A 85 22.30 -1.16 5.71
CA ARG A 85 22.05 -0.08 4.74
C ARG A 85 21.96 -0.57 3.29
N ASP A 86 22.63 -1.68 2.95
CA ASP A 86 22.65 -2.28 1.61
C ASP A 86 21.27 -2.81 1.17
N PHE A 87 20.40 -3.12 2.14
CA PHE A 87 19.03 -3.56 1.84
C PHE A 87 18.18 -2.45 1.22
N ASN A 88 18.53 -1.17 1.36
CA ASN A 88 17.76 -0.09 0.74
C ASN A 88 17.70 -0.24 -0.79
N VAL A 89 18.83 -0.58 -1.43
CA VAL A 89 18.90 -0.77 -2.89
C VAL A 89 18.10 -2.02 -3.30
N LEU A 90 18.28 -3.12 -2.57
CA LEU A 90 17.59 -4.38 -2.83
C LEU A 90 16.06 -4.24 -2.72
N ILE A 91 15.58 -3.53 -1.70
CA ILE A 91 14.15 -3.29 -1.49
C ILE A 91 13.59 -2.40 -2.59
N GLY A 92 14.31 -1.36 -3.02
CA GLY A 92 13.89 -0.52 -4.16
C GLY A 92 13.65 -1.35 -5.42
N PHE A 93 14.60 -2.23 -5.75
CA PHE A 93 14.46 -3.17 -6.87
C PHE A 93 13.30 -4.16 -6.66
N ALA A 94 13.15 -4.71 -5.46
CA ALA A 94 12.08 -5.65 -5.15
C ALA A 94 10.68 -5.03 -5.29
N VAL A 95 10.48 -3.79 -4.84
CA VAL A 95 9.21 -3.06 -5.01
C VAL A 95 8.92 -2.81 -6.48
N GLN A 96 9.93 -2.47 -7.28
CA GLN A 96 9.78 -2.30 -8.71
C GLN A 96 9.37 -3.61 -9.41
N LEU A 97 9.98 -4.74 -9.02
CA LEU A 97 9.62 -6.05 -9.54
C LEU A 97 8.20 -6.45 -9.11
N LEU A 98 7.79 -6.13 -7.88
CA LEU A 98 6.46 -6.38 -7.36
C LEU A 98 5.36 -5.66 -8.16
N MET A 99 5.63 -4.47 -8.68
CA MET A 99 4.71 -3.74 -9.56
C MET A 99 4.40 -4.51 -10.85
N TYR A 100 5.37 -5.25 -11.40
CA TYR A 100 5.16 -6.10 -12.59
C TYR A 100 4.55 -7.46 -12.24
N ALA A 101 4.86 -7.98 -11.05
CA ALA A 101 4.27 -9.22 -10.55
C ALA A 101 2.80 -9.06 -10.12
N THR A 102 2.38 -7.84 -9.81
CA THR A 102 0.98 -7.50 -9.53
C THR A 102 0.27 -7.11 -10.82
N PRO A 103 -1.05 -7.34 -10.92
CA PRO A 103 -1.85 -6.93 -12.06
C PRO A 103 -2.11 -5.42 -11.96
N VAL A 104 -1.07 -4.58 -11.89
CA VAL A 104 -1.17 -3.12 -11.92
C VAL A 104 -1.11 -2.64 -13.36
N ALA A 105 -0.11 -3.11 -14.11
CA ALA A 105 0.09 -2.74 -15.51
C ALA A 105 -0.82 -3.50 -16.49
N TYR A 106 -1.38 -4.64 -16.08
CA TYR A 106 -2.25 -5.49 -16.92
C TYR A 106 -3.46 -5.99 -16.13
N PRO A 107 -4.61 -6.23 -16.79
CA PRO A 107 -5.79 -6.80 -16.15
C PRO A 107 -5.63 -8.32 -15.93
N LEU A 108 -6.23 -8.85 -14.86
CA LEU A 108 -6.23 -10.29 -14.59
C LEU A 108 -6.91 -11.10 -15.70
N SER A 109 -7.83 -10.51 -16.45
CA SER A 109 -8.45 -11.13 -17.63
C SER A 109 -7.43 -11.55 -18.69
N PHE A 110 -6.32 -10.81 -18.83
CA PHE A 110 -5.24 -11.13 -19.77
C PHE A 110 -4.42 -12.36 -19.33
N LEU A 111 -4.46 -12.70 -18.04
CA LEU A 111 -3.70 -13.80 -17.48
C LEU A 111 -4.49 -15.11 -17.38
N LYS A 112 -5.81 -15.11 -17.59
CA LYS A 112 -6.68 -16.29 -17.35
C LYS A 112 -6.19 -17.57 -18.04
N ASP A 113 -5.58 -17.46 -19.21
CA ASP A 113 -5.10 -18.61 -19.99
C ASP A 113 -3.63 -18.98 -19.71
N LYS A 114 -2.97 -18.33 -18.74
CA LYS A 114 -1.55 -18.54 -18.44
C LYS A 114 -1.36 -19.31 -17.13
N SER A 115 -0.45 -20.27 -17.12
CA SER A 115 -0.13 -21.10 -15.94
C SER A 115 0.32 -20.30 -14.71
N TYR A 116 0.79 -19.06 -14.89
CA TYR A 116 1.23 -18.18 -13.80
C TYR A 116 0.08 -17.37 -13.16
N ALA A 117 -1.15 -17.47 -13.69
CA ALA A 117 -2.31 -16.74 -13.16
C ALA A 117 -2.58 -17.06 -11.68
N ALA A 118 -2.40 -18.32 -11.28
CA ALA A 118 -2.56 -18.75 -9.90
C ALA A 118 -1.55 -18.08 -8.95
N TRP A 119 -0.31 -17.90 -9.40
CA TRP A 119 0.75 -17.24 -8.63
C TRP A 119 0.46 -15.75 -8.43
N VAL A 120 -0.07 -15.10 -9.46
CA VAL A 120 -0.49 -13.69 -9.39
C VAL A 120 -1.73 -13.55 -8.50
N ALA A 121 -2.66 -14.51 -8.52
CA ALA A 121 -3.85 -14.50 -7.68
C ALA A 121 -3.53 -14.66 -6.18
N TRP A 122 -2.45 -15.36 -5.82
CA TRP A 122 -2.00 -15.50 -4.43
C TRP A 122 -1.38 -14.22 -3.84
N ASN A 123 -1.01 -13.25 -4.69
CA ASN A 123 -0.46 -12.00 -4.20
C ASN A 123 -1.56 -11.18 -3.51
N PRO A 124 -1.41 -10.80 -2.21
CA PRO A 124 -2.43 -10.05 -1.48
C PRO A 124 -2.72 -8.66 -2.03
N LEU A 125 -1.86 -8.13 -2.91
CA LEU A 125 -2.10 -6.88 -3.64
C LEU A 125 -3.02 -7.07 -4.85
N SER A 126 -3.10 -8.26 -5.43
CA SER A 126 -3.87 -8.52 -6.65
C SER A 126 -5.38 -8.28 -6.47
N PRO A 127 -6.05 -8.81 -5.41
CA PRO A 127 -7.47 -8.54 -5.18
C PRO A 127 -7.78 -7.05 -4.97
N ILE A 128 -6.86 -6.33 -4.32
CA ILE A 128 -7.02 -4.89 -4.02
C ILE A 128 -6.97 -4.07 -5.32
N VAL A 129 -5.99 -4.36 -6.18
CA VAL A 129 -5.79 -3.64 -7.45
C VAL A 129 -6.94 -3.94 -8.43
N GLU A 130 -7.40 -5.19 -8.49
CA GLU A 130 -8.55 -5.56 -9.33
C GLU A 130 -9.84 -4.89 -8.86
N ALA A 131 -10.06 -4.82 -7.54
CA ALA A 131 -11.20 -4.11 -6.97
C ALA A 131 -11.14 -2.60 -7.25
N PHE A 132 -9.94 -1.99 -7.21
CA PHE A 132 -9.75 -0.59 -7.61
C PHE A 132 -10.10 -0.37 -9.08
N ARG A 133 -9.66 -1.28 -9.96
CA ARG A 133 -9.97 -1.20 -11.39
C ARG A 133 -11.46 -1.34 -11.66
N TYR A 134 -12.12 -2.30 -11.00
CA TYR A 134 -13.56 -2.47 -11.09
C TYR A 134 -14.31 -1.24 -10.57
N ALA A 135 -13.88 -0.66 -9.45
CA ALA A 135 -14.52 0.53 -8.88
C ALA A 135 -14.43 1.76 -9.80
N LEU A 136 -13.29 1.95 -10.48
CA LEU A 136 -13.05 3.14 -11.31
C LEU A 136 -13.53 2.98 -12.75
N PHE A 137 -13.21 1.86 -13.39
CA PHE A 137 -13.43 1.66 -14.83
C PHE A 137 -14.59 0.72 -15.13
N GLY A 138 -15.23 0.11 -14.13
CA GLY A 138 -16.26 -0.90 -14.32
C GLY A 138 -15.76 -2.19 -14.98
N THR A 139 -14.43 -2.30 -15.19
CA THR A 139 -13.76 -3.41 -15.87
C THR A 139 -12.86 -4.12 -14.89
N GLY A 140 -13.27 -5.30 -14.44
CA GLY A 140 -12.55 -6.11 -13.46
C GLY A 140 -13.49 -7.04 -12.70
N THR A 141 -12.94 -7.81 -11.77
CA THR A 141 -13.71 -8.71 -10.90
C THR A 141 -13.45 -8.40 -9.43
N VAL A 142 -14.50 -8.19 -8.66
CA VAL A 142 -14.40 -8.12 -7.20
C VAL A 142 -14.52 -9.53 -6.65
N ASP A 143 -13.38 -10.11 -6.29
CA ASP A 143 -13.35 -11.34 -5.52
C ASP A 143 -13.40 -11.00 -4.03
N THR A 144 -14.57 -11.19 -3.41
CA THR A 144 -14.76 -10.94 -1.97
C THR A 144 -13.94 -11.88 -1.10
N ALA A 145 -13.68 -13.11 -1.54
CA ALA A 145 -12.86 -14.06 -0.81
C ALA A 145 -11.38 -13.64 -0.86
N GLY A 146 -10.91 -13.22 -2.03
CA GLY A 146 -9.58 -12.61 -2.21
C GLY A 146 -9.38 -11.35 -1.37
N LEU A 147 -10.38 -10.46 -1.29
CA LEU A 147 -10.31 -9.27 -0.44
C LEU A 147 -10.23 -9.61 1.06
N PHE A 148 -10.97 -10.62 1.52
CA PHE A 148 -10.88 -11.08 2.90
C PHE A 148 -9.51 -11.71 3.21
N TYR A 149 -8.98 -12.51 2.29
CA TYR A 149 -7.62 -13.04 2.37
C TYR A 149 -6.58 -11.92 2.48
N SER A 150 -6.65 -10.91 1.60
CA SER A 150 -5.79 -9.73 1.66
C SER A 150 -5.92 -8.98 2.97
N ALA A 151 -7.15 -8.79 3.47
CA ALA A 151 -7.38 -8.12 4.74
C ALA A 151 -6.76 -8.87 5.92
N ALA A 152 -6.94 -10.19 6.00
CA ALA A 152 -6.34 -11.03 7.01
C ALA A 152 -4.81 -10.98 6.95
N PHE A 153 -4.23 -11.05 5.74
CA PHE A 153 -2.79 -10.92 5.54
C PHE A 153 -2.27 -9.55 6.02
N ILE A 154 -2.96 -8.46 5.70
CA ILE A 154 -2.59 -7.10 6.14
C ILE A 154 -2.57 -7.02 7.67
N VAL A 155 -3.60 -7.54 8.34
CA VAL A 155 -3.66 -7.55 9.81
C VAL A 155 -2.45 -8.28 10.39
N ILE A 156 -2.11 -9.45 9.87
CA ILE A 156 -0.95 -10.22 10.31
C ILE A 156 0.35 -9.43 10.09
N VAL A 157 0.55 -8.84 8.90
CA VAL A 157 1.75 -8.08 8.56
C VAL A 157 1.90 -6.84 9.43
N VAL A 158 0.82 -6.11 9.68
CA VAL A 158 0.82 -4.93 10.57
C VAL A 158 1.14 -5.33 12.00
N LEU A 159 0.53 -6.40 12.52
CA LEU A 159 0.84 -6.93 13.85
C LEU A 159 2.31 -7.36 13.97
N LEU A 160 2.83 -8.12 12.99
CA LEU A 160 4.24 -8.53 12.96
C LEU A 160 5.18 -7.32 12.87
N GLY A 161 4.85 -6.33 12.03
CA GLY A 161 5.61 -5.10 11.92
C GLY A 161 5.69 -4.35 13.25
N MET A 162 4.55 -4.21 13.96
CA MET A 162 4.52 -3.58 15.28
C MET A 162 5.34 -4.36 16.32
N LEU A 163 5.28 -5.70 16.32
CA LEU A 163 6.07 -6.53 17.23
C LEU A 163 7.57 -6.41 16.98
N ILE A 164 8.01 -6.47 15.71
CA ILE A 164 9.41 -6.31 15.32
C ILE A 164 9.89 -4.91 15.72
N PHE A 165 9.08 -3.88 15.47
CA PHE A 165 9.39 -2.52 15.84
C PHE A 165 9.63 -2.36 17.34
N SER A 166 8.72 -2.87 18.17
CA SER A 166 8.84 -2.83 19.63
C SER A 166 10.11 -3.52 20.13
N LYS A 167 10.48 -4.66 19.52
CA LYS A 167 11.72 -5.38 19.86
C LYS A 167 12.97 -4.59 19.49
N VAL A 168 12.97 -3.96 18.32
CA VAL A 168 14.09 -3.17 17.83
C VAL A 168 14.25 -1.88 18.65
N GLU A 169 13.15 -1.21 19.00
CA GLU A 169 13.15 -0.03 19.88
C GLU A 169 13.78 -0.33 21.24
N ARG A 170 13.46 -1.48 21.86
CA ARG A 170 14.10 -1.91 23.12
C ARG A 170 15.61 -2.15 22.97
N SER A 171 16.03 -2.82 21.90
CA SER A 171 17.46 -3.10 21.66
C SER A 171 18.30 -1.83 21.46
N PHE A 172 17.72 -0.77 20.91
CA PHE A 172 18.38 0.52 20.75
C PHE A 172 18.46 1.33 22.04
N MET A 173 17.62 1.07 23.05
CA MET A 173 17.75 1.70 24.36
C MET A 173 18.93 1.15 25.17
N ASP A 174 19.35 -0.10 24.93
CA ASP A 174 20.49 -0.71 25.63
C ASP A 174 21.87 -0.32 25.04
N THR A 175 21.90 0.42 23.92
CA THR A 175 23.18 0.82 23.27
C THR A 175 23.51 2.31 23.42
N VAL A 176 22.83 3.03 24.32
CA VAL A 176 23.08 4.46 24.62
C VAL A 176 23.39 4.65 26.09
#